data_AF-A0A8W8L6C9-F1
#
_entry.id   AF-A0A8W8L6C9-F1
#
_cell.length_a   1.000
_cell.length_b   1.000
_cell.length_c   1.000
_cell.angle_alpha   90.00
_cell.angle_beta   90.00
_cell.angle_gamma   90.00
#
_symmetry.space_group_name_H-M   'P 1'
#
loop_
_entity.id
_entity.type
_entity.pdbx_description
1 polymer ?
#
loop_
_entity_poly.entity_id
_entity_poly.type
_entity_poly.pdbx_seq_one_letter_code
_entity_poly.pdbx_strand_id
1 'polypeptide(L)'
;MDSPPIPPMSAEDVFKNIPPPSYEEIMGHQTLTSAKTDVSREELPPLAYIDIMPRCLFPGNMKGKVPPEYDKFSTLIEAANHWLRGNPSYGVWKCETVERKVESSGEVLMESMLFHEATYGFNVNINGIRMWLYVRDNISTPPQQLGLRSRVPDKVEIPIPYYMGRRRRYYGPAFVQTIMSYEGLKKTMEKLNNELKSEPVGGTILNVECAVIKAAEGFERLDVDPDSTVFHENGGKLRRYTQIIRIFYVIGSPSQETIDLIDVMPKATRKPGMGTPAKFESFDETMERLSRNPPSELREGRVVNLQTLFPQYKELAGEVDVLANDTDDFVTGSLNRKQMQILRIFRVNGSSPRPFPPNLSSKLFVPVRTGSRSFETMLQTMFRIEAWLRVTGLPIYNVETVSYLFNEHSPSGVDASKSSVVCPVGVGKHFATAIRVYFYQQYHEPDPALLPPVFPWNGSSGSSSCTLL
;
A
#
# COMPACT_ATOMS: atom_id res chain seq x y z
N MET A 1 -17.91 -25.59 43.95
CA MET A 1 -17.11 -24.60 44.69
C MET A 1 -16.87 -23.47 43.73
N ASP A 2 -17.69 -22.43 43.84
CA ASP A 2 -17.67 -21.29 42.92
C ASP A 2 -16.51 -20.36 43.28
N SER A 3 -15.57 -20.20 42.34
CA SER A 3 -14.54 -19.18 42.43
C SER A 3 -15.20 -17.80 42.31
N PRO A 4 -14.79 -16.80 43.11
CA PRO A 4 -15.35 -15.47 43.03
C PRO A 4 -15.03 -14.83 41.65
N PRO A 5 -15.93 -13.99 41.11
CA PRO A 5 -15.69 -13.32 39.84
C PRO A 5 -14.50 -12.37 39.96
N ILE A 6 -13.55 -12.52 39.04
CA ILE A 6 -12.40 -11.62 38.89
C ILE A 6 -12.98 -10.24 38.52
N PRO A 7 -12.66 -9.16 39.26
CA PRO A 7 -13.14 -7.83 38.92
C PRO A 7 -12.56 -7.38 37.57
N PRO A 8 -13.30 -6.58 36.77
CA PRO A 8 -12.78 -6.05 35.51
C PRO A 8 -11.57 -5.16 35.80
N MET A 9 -10.42 -5.50 35.21
CA MET A 9 -9.22 -4.67 35.31
C MET A 9 -9.44 -3.36 34.56
N SER A 10 -8.98 -2.25 35.15
CA SER A 10 -9.00 -0.95 34.48
C SER A 10 -7.98 -0.92 33.33
N ALA A 11 -8.21 -0.06 32.33
CA ALA A 11 -7.27 0.11 31.21
C ALA A 11 -5.85 0.46 31.71
N GLU A 12 -5.73 1.21 32.82
CA GLU A 12 -4.44 1.58 33.42
C GLU A 12 -3.71 0.38 34.05
N ASP A 13 -4.43 -0.63 34.55
CA ASP A 13 -3.85 -1.85 35.11
C ASP A 13 -3.37 -2.83 34.02
N VAL A 14 -3.97 -2.76 32.83
CA VAL A 14 -3.53 -3.47 31.62
C VAL A 14 -2.21 -2.88 31.11
N PHE A 15 -2.07 -1.54 31.09
CA PHE A 15 -0.86 -0.86 30.63
C PHE A 15 0.37 -1.03 31.55
N LYS A 16 0.16 -1.25 32.86
CA LYS A 16 1.27 -1.43 33.82
C LYS A 16 1.85 -2.84 33.88
N ASN A 17 1.09 -3.86 33.47
CA ASN A 17 1.45 -5.26 33.64
C ASN A 17 1.77 -6.01 32.34
N ILE A 18 1.61 -5.38 31.17
CA ILE A 18 2.02 -5.96 29.90
C ILE A 18 3.48 -5.54 29.66
N PRO A 19 4.45 -6.49 29.65
CA PRO A 19 5.81 -6.16 29.26
C PRO A 19 5.80 -5.58 27.84
N PRO A 20 6.70 -4.64 27.52
CA PRO A 20 6.84 -4.15 26.16
C PRO A 20 6.98 -5.36 25.21
N PRO A 21 6.30 -5.33 24.06
CA PRO A 21 6.23 -6.48 23.17
C PRO A 21 7.62 -6.98 22.80
N SER A 22 7.77 -8.30 22.73
CA SER A 22 9.05 -8.88 22.35
C SER A 22 9.35 -8.55 20.89
N TYR A 23 10.65 -8.37 20.59
CA TYR A 23 11.15 -8.00 19.27
C TYR A 23 10.63 -8.91 18.16
N GLU A 24 10.42 -10.20 18.44
CA GLU A 24 9.98 -11.22 17.49
C GLU A 24 8.46 -11.21 17.22
N GLU A 25 7.65 -10.70 18.16
CA GLU A 25 6.19 -10.68 18.04
C GLU A 25 5.67 -9.56 17.12
N ILE A 26 6.43 -8.48 16.95
CA ILE A 26 6.07 -7.34 16.10
C ILE A 26 6.69 -7.44 14.70
N MET A 27 7.86 -8.08 14.65
CA MET A 27 8.70 -8.19 13.48
C MET A 27 8.43 -9.52 12.81
N GLY A 28 7.57 -9.54 11.79
CA GLY A 28 7.54 -10.69 10.87
C GLY A 28 8.97 -10.97 10.43
N HIS A 29 9.48 -12.19 10.69
CA HIS A 29 10.89 -12.57 10.58
C HIS A 29 11.64 -11.82 9.47
N GLN A 30 12.40 -10.79 9.83
CA GLN A 30 13.28 -10.08 8.90
C GLN A 30 14.73 -10.14 9.33
N THR A 31 15.57 -10.16 8.30
CA THR A 31 16.97 -10.58 8.18
C THR A 31 18.01 -9.77 8.94
N LEU A 32 17.63 -9.05 9.99
CA LEU A 32 18.58 -8.47 10.93
C LEU A 32 18.07 -8.73 12.33
N THR A 33 18.43 -9.91 12.86
CA THR A 33 18.68 -10.07 14.29
C THR A 33 19.52 -8.88 14.72
N SER A 34 18.97 -8.00 15.57
CA SER A 34 19.68 -6.98 16.34
C SER A 34 20.98 -6.51 15.70
N ALA A 35 20.94 -5.43 14.92
CA ALA A 35 22.14 -4.88 14.27
C ALA A 35 23.28 -4.80 15.29
N LYS A 36 24.29 -5.66 15.11
CA LYS A 36 25.54 -5.59 15.87
C LYS A 36 26.07 -4.18 15.63
N THR A 37 26.40 -3.46 16.68
CA THR A 37 26.89 -2.07 16.65
C THR A 37 28.15 -1.84 15.80
N ASP A 38 28.74 -2.91 15.24
CA ASP A 38 30.04 -2.93 14.56
C ASP A 38 30.00 -3.52 13.13
N VAL A 39 28.86 -3.45 12.42
CA VAL A 39 28.80 -3.86 11.00
C VAL A 39 29.27 -2.72 10.09
N SER A 40 30.22 -2.99 9.18
CA SER A 40 30.71 -1.99 8.23
C SER A 40 29.60 -1.54 7.28
N ARG A 41 29.66 -0.28 6.80
CA ARG A 41 28.63 0.28 5.91
C ARG A 41 28.50 -0.54 4.63
N GLU A 42 29.61 -1.03 4.11
CA GLU A 42 29.70 -1.82 2.88
C GLU A 42 28.98 -3.17 3.01
N GLU A 43 28.92 -3.73 4.22
CA GLU A 43 28.20 -4.96 4.53
C GLU A 43 26.69 -4.75 4.62
N LEU A 44 26.21 -3.55 4.96
CA LEU A 44 24.79 -3.27 5.06
C LEU A 44 24.13 -3.18 3.67
N PRO A 45 22.88 -3.66 3.53
CA PRO A 45 22.18 -3.61 2.25
C PRO A 45 21.86 -2.15 1.85
N PRO A 46 21.99 -1.78 0.55
CA PRO A 46 21.64 -0.44 0.06
C PRO A 46 20.15 -0.10 0.19
N LEU A 47 19.29 -1.12 0.31
CA LEU A 47 17.87 -1.00 0.58
C LEU A 47 17.47 -2.10 1.55
N ALA A 48 16.93 -1.71 2.71
CA ALA A 48 16.32 -2.63 3.66
C ALA A 48 14.87 -2.25 3.90
N TYR A 49 14.13 -3.16 4.52
CA TYR A 49 12.79 -2.90 4.99
C TYR A 49 12.59 -3.50 6.38
N ILE A 50 11.43 -3.23 6.96
CA ILE A 50 10.95 -3.77 8.24
C ILE A 50 9.44 -3.64 8.24
N ASP A 51 8.76 -4.75 8.52
CA ASP A 51 7.31 -4.78 8.68
C ASP A 51 6.98 -4.86 10.17
N ILE A 52 6.20 -3.90 10.63
CA ILE A 52 5.68 -3.79 11.99
C ILE A 52 4.18 -4.06 11.91
N MET A 53 3.77 -5.24 12.37
CA MET A 53 2.38 -5.65 12.37
C MET A 53 1.74 -5.44 13.74
N PRO A 54 0.42 -5.19 13.80
CA PRO A 54 -0.28 -5.12 15.06
C PRO A 54 -0.31 -6.50 15.73
N ARG A 55 -0.17 -6.52 17.05
CA ARG A 55 -0.34 -7.76 17.81
C ARG A 55 -1.81 -8.10 17.91
N CYS A 56 -2.11 -9.39 17.87
CA CYS A 56 -3.44 -9.89 18.16
C CYS A 56 -3.68 -9.79 19.67
N LEU A 57 -4.62 -8.95 20.08
CA LEU A 57 -5.03 -8.79 21.47
C LEU A 57 -6.04 -9.88 21.85
N PHE A 58 -6.96 -10.16 20.93
CA PHE A 58 -7.95 -11.22 21.07
C PHE A 58 -8.14 -11.93 19.73
N PRO A 59 -7.94 -13.27 19.64
CA PRO A 59 -7.99 -14.00 18.37
C PRO A 59 -9.41 -14.15 17.78
N GLY A 60 -10.45 -13.77 18.53
CA GLY A 60 -11.83 -13.92 18.10
C GLY A 60 -12.22 -15.38 17.82
N ASN A 61 -13.14 -15.58 16.88
CA ASN A 61 -13.56 -16.90 16.42
C ASN A 61 -13.96 -16.83 14.94
N MET A 62 -13.00 -17.11 14.05
CA MET A 62 -13.18 -17.05 12.61
C MET A 62 -14.31 -17.95 12.08
N LYS A 63 -14.48 -19.14 12.67
CA LYS A 63 -15.58 -20.07 12.30
C LYS A 63 -16.94 -19.52 12.74
N GLY A 64 -16.98 -18.89 13.91
CA GLY A 64 -18.15 -18.22 14.48
C GLY A 64 -18.40 -16.80 13.94
N LYS A 65 -17.56 -16.31 12.99
CA LYS A 65 -17.59 -14.94 12.46
C LYS A 65 -17.44 -13.85 13.54
N VAL A 66 -16.72 -14.16 14.60
CA VAL A 66 -16.32 -13.18 15.61
C VAL A 66 -14.95 -12.66 15.19
N PRO A 67 -14.81 -11.36 14.84
CA PRO A 67 -13.54 -10.83 14.38
C PRO A 67 -12.52 -10.83 15.53
N PRO A 68 -11.22 -11.02 15.21
CA PRO A 68 -10.14 -10.74 16.15
C PRO A 68 -10.00 -9.23 16.41
N GLU A 69 -9.38 -8.91 17.54
CA GLU A 69 -8.98 -7.57 17.92
C GLU A 69 -7.45 -7.45 17.89
N TYR A 70 -6.97 -6.29 17.47
CA TYR A 70 -5.55 -6.01 17.22
C TYR A 70 -5.16 -4.66 17.80
N ASP A 71 -3.86 -4.47 18.05
CA ASP A 71 -3.29 -3.17 18.42
C ASP A 71 -3.72 -2.06 17.45
N LYS A 72 -3.80 -0.83 17.95
CA LYS A 72 -4.10 0.35 17.12
C LYS A 72 -2.90 0.75 16.24
N PHE A 73 -3.15 1.52 15.19
CA PHE A 73 -2.13 1.92 14.23
C PHE A 73 -1.10 2.87 14.88
N SER A 74 -1.55 3.72 15.81
CA SER A 74 -0.72 4.56 16.68
C SER A 74 0.31 3.76 17.48
N THR A 75 -0.05 2.58 18.00
CA THR A 75 0.87 1.67 18.69
C THR A 75 1.99 1.18 17.76
N LEU A 76 1.73 1.04 16.46
CA LEU A 76 2.76 0.65 15.48
C LEU A 76 3.81 1.74 15.28
N ILE A 77 3.42 3.02 15.38
CA ILE A 77 4.36 4.15 15.34
C ILE A 77 5.27 4.16 16.57
N GLU A 78 4.72 3.83 17.74
CA GLU A 78 5.52 3.70 18.97
C GLU A 78 6.52 2.54 18.85
N ALA A 79 6.08 1.40 18.32
CA ALA A 79 6.94 0.24 18.06
C ALA A 79 8.04 0.59 17.04
N ALA A 80 7.71 1.32 15.97
CA ALA A 80 8.68 1.81 14.98
C ALA A 80 9.75 2.69 15.63
N ASN A 81 9.34 3.62 16.48
CA ASN A 81 10.26 4.48 17.23
C ASN A 81 11.13 3.72 18.24
N HIS A 82 10.59 2.67 18.85
CA HIS A 82 11.39 1.78 19.69
C HIS A 82 12.46 1.05 18.86
N TRP A 83 12.08 0.52 17.71
CA TRP A 83 13.01 -0.18 16.82
C TRP A 83 14.13 0.74 16.30
N LEU A 84 13.80 1.97 15.87
CA LEU A 84 14.79 2.95 15.40
C LEU A 84 15.80 3.36 16.46
N ARG A 85 15.37 3.43 17.74
CA ARG A 85 16.30 3.67 18.86
C ARG A 85 17.26 2.51 19.08
N GLY A 86 16.80 1.28 18.88
CA GLY A 86 17.64 0.08 18.96
C GLY A 86 18.55 -0.14 17.75
N ASN A 87 18.28 0.51 16.61
CA ASN A 87 19.00 0.32 15.35
C ASN A 87 19.50 1.67 14.78
N PRO A 88 20.40 2.37 15.48
CA PRO A 88 20.80 3.74 15.15
C PRO A 88 21.54 3.87 13.80
N SER A 89 22.07 2.78 13.24
CA SER A 89 22.71 2.77 11.92
C SER A 89 21.73 3.00 10.77
N TYR A 90 20.43 2.82 11.02
CA TYR A 90 19.38 2.97 10.01
C TYR A 90 18.60 4.26 10.16
N GLY A 91 18.20 4.81 9.01
CA GLY A 91 17.20 5.85 8.88
C GLY A 91 16.03 5.34 8.03
N VAL A 92 14.90 6.02 8.12
CA VAL A 92 13.69 5.72 7.36
C VAL A 92 13.59 6.67 6.17
N TRP A 93 13.51 6.08 4.98
CA TRP A 93 13.18 6.79 3.74
C TRP A 93 11.69 7.03 3.59
N LYS A 94 10.88 6.02 3.90
CA LYS A 94 9.45 6.03 3.64
C LYS A 94 8.74 5.02 4.53
N CYS A 95 7.55 5.37 4.98
CA CYS A 95 6.60 4.44 5.60
C CYS A 95 5.47 4.11 4.63
N GLU A 96 5.00 2.87 4.64
CA GLU A 96 3.84 2.41 3.87
C GLU A 96 2.86 1.66 4.78
N THR A 97 1.56 1.86 4.54
CA THR A 97 0.56 0.95 5.08
C THR A 97 0.55 -0.34 4.26
N VAL A 98 0.81 -1.49 4.90
CA VAL A 98 0.79 -2.80 4.25
C VAL A 98 -0.35 -3.65 4.78
N GLU A 99 -1.16 -4.18 3.86
CA GLU A 99 -2.28 -5.07 4.20
C GLU A 99 -1.83 -6.53 4.18
N ARG A 100 -2.24 -7.30 5.20
CA ARG A 100 -2.05 -8.74 5.28
C ARG A 100 -3.37 -9.43 5.62
N LYS A 101 -3.61 -10.55 4.95
CA LYS A 101 -4.75 -11.42 5.27
C LYS A 101 -4.44 -12.27 6.48
N VAL A 102 -5.42 -12.39 7.37
CA VAL A 102 -5.40 -13.35 8.48
C VAL A 102 -6.00 -14.66 7.97
N GLU A 103 -5.23 -15.73 8.04
CA GLU A 103 -5.66 -17.05 7.62
C GLU A 103 -6.73 -17.61 8.56
N SER A 104 -7.44 -18.65 8.10
CA SER A 104 -8.47 -19.29 8.93
C SER A 104 -7.93 -19.92 10.22
N SER A 105 -6.62 -20.19 10.29
CA SER A 105 -5.89 -20.62 11.48
C SER A 105 -5.65 -19.47 12.48
N GLY A 106 -5.84 -18.22 12.06
CA GLY A 106 -5.43 -17.01 12.80
C GLY A 106 -4.02 -16.54 12.47
N GLU A 107 -3.26 -17.28 11.65
CA GLU A 107 -1.90 -16.93 11.26
C GLU A 107 -1.86 -15.83 10.21
N VAL A 108 -0.75 -15.07 10.19
CA VAL A 108 -0.49 -14.03 9.20
C VAL A 108 0.76 -14.41 8.41
N LEU A 109 0.59 -14.65 7.10
CA LEU A 109 1.68 -15.05 6.22
C LEU A 109 2.51 -13.84 5.77
N MET A 110 3.49 -13.46 6.59
CA MET A 110 4.31 -12.26 6.41
C MET A 110 5.15 -12.25 5.12
N GLU A 111 5.69 -13.41 4.76
CA GLU A 111 6.62 -13.56 3.64
C GLU A 111 5.93 -13.85 2.30
N SER A 112 4.61 -14.06 2.30
CA SER A 112 3.89 -14.38 1.06
C SER A 112 3.80 -13.17 0.14
N MET A 113 4.20 -13.37 -1.11
CA MET A 113 4.06 -12.39 -2.18
C MET A 113 2.78 -12.58 -3.01
N LEU A 114 1.92 -13.53 -2.62
CA LEU A 114 0.61 -13.76 -3.21
C LEU A 114 -0.44 -13.77 -2.10
N PHE A 115 -1.46 -12.93 -2.22
CA PHE A 115 -2.60 -12.97 -1.31
C PHE A 115 -3.91 -13.23 -2.06
N HIS A 116 -4.83 -13.95 -1.41
CA HIS A 116 -6.12 -14.34 -1.97
C HIS A 116 -7.26 -13.58 -1.30
N GLU A 117 -7.94 -12.73 -2.06
CA GLU A 117 -9.18 -12.08 -1.68
C GLU A 117 -10.37 -12.99 -2.04
N ALA A 118 -10.97 -13.66 -1.04
CA ALA A 118 -12.09 -14.55 -1.29
C ALA A 118 -13.37 -13.74 -1.55
N THR A 119 -14.17 -14.19 -2.52
CA THR A 119 -15.48 -13.57 -2.82
C THR A 119 -16.51 -13.81 -1.71
N TYR A 120 -16.43 -14.96 -1.07
CA TYR A 120 -17.39 -15.46 -0.10
C TYR A 120 -16.67 -15.83 1.19
N GLY A 121 -17.43 -15.92 2.30
CA GLY A 121 -16.90 -16.29 3.60
C GLY A 121 -16.60 -15.09 4.50
N PHE A 122 -15.94 -15.35 5.62
CA PHE A 122 -15.50 -14.33 6.57
C PHE A 122 -14.02 -14.04 6.32
N ASN A 123 -13.70 -12.91 5.68
CA ASN A 123 -12.30 -12.50 5.48
C ASN A 123 -11.91 -11.50 6.56
N VAL A 124 -10.69 -11.63 7.07
CA VAL A 124 -10.11 -10.68 8.02
C VAL A 124 -8.75 -10.27 7.48
N ASN A 125 -8.50 -8.98 7.46
CA ASN A 125 -7.24 -8.39 7.06
C ASN A 125 -6.76 -7.44 8.16
N ILE A 126 -5.46 -7.30 8.27
CA ILE A 126 -4.78 -6.37 9.17
C ILE A 126 -3.85 -5.45 8.39
N ASN A 127 -3.69 -4.24 8.88
CA ASN A 127 -2.82 -3.21 8.34
C ASN A 127 -1.66 -2.99 9.29
N GLY A 128 -0.44 -3.19 8.78
CA GLY A 128 0.81 -2.86 9.44
C GLY A 128 1.51 -1.66 8.81
N ILE A 129 2.72 -1.38 9.31
CA ILE A 129 3.63 -0.37 8.77
C ILE A 129 4.85 -1.08 8.19
N ARG A 130 5.15 -0.81 6.92
CA ARG A 130 6.46 -1.10 6.33
C ARG A 130 7.32 0.14 6.36
N MET A 131 8.48 0.09 7.01
CA MET A 131 9.49 1.14 6.86
C MET A 131 10.54 0.71 5.85
N TRP A 132 10.76 1.53 4.84
CA TRP A 132 11.88 1.42 3.93
C TRP A 132 13.08 2.14 4.53
N LEU A 133 14.20 1.44 4.61
CA LEU A 133 15.36 1.85 5.39
C LEU A 133 16.56 2.15 4.50
N TYR A 134 17.37 3.10 4.96
CA TYR A 134 18.68 3.42 4.41
C TYR A 134 19.74 3.45 5.50
N VAL A 135 21.00 3.27 5.12
CA VAL A 135 22.14 3.36 6.03
C VAL A 135 22.51 4.81 6.26
N ARG A 136 22.55 5.24 7.53
CA ARG A 136 22.85 6.64 7.89
C ARG A 136 24.32 6.95 7.70
N ASP A 137 24.60 8.10 7.10
CA ASP A 137 25.97 8.59 6.92
C ASP A 137 26.61 9.04 8.24
N ASN A 138 25.81 9.55 9.18
CA ASN A 138 26.31 10.11 10.44
C ASN A 138 25.53 9.58 11.65
N ILE A 139 26.15 8.63 12.36
CA ILE A 139 25.62 8.02 13.59
C ILE A 139 25.62 9.02 14.77
N SER A 140 26.33 10.15 14.66
CA SER A 140 26.36 11.17 15.72
C SER A 140 25.05 11.94 15.87
N THR A 141 24.17 11.90 14.87
CA THR A 141 22.83 12.48 15.00
C THR A 141 21.92 11.48 15.73
N PRO A 142 20.91 11.93 16.50
CA PRO A 142 19.96 11.00 17.10
C PRO A 142 19.18 10.25 16.00
N PRO A 143 18.79 8.98 16.23
CA PRO A 143 17.89 8.26 15.33
C PRO A 143 16.60 9.04 15.07
N GLN A 144 16.03 8.87 13.87
CA GLN A 144 14.75 9.49 13.54
C GLN A 144 13.67 9.02 14.52
N GLN A 145 12.82 9.94 14.92
CA GLN A 145 11.58 9.64 15.63
C GLN A 145 10.42 10.02 14.70
N LEU A 146 9.52 9.07 14.45
CA LEU A 146 8.38 9.19 13.57
C LEU A 146 7.15 9.65 14.34
N GLY A 147 6.38 10.52 13.71
CA GLY A 147 5.02 10.87 14.08
C GLY A 147 4.05 10.56 12.95
N LEU A 148 2.77 10.50 13.29
CA LEU A 148 1.66 10.22 12.37
C LEU A 148 0.57 11.27 12.52
N ARG A 149 0.03 11.74 11.39
CA ARG A 149 -1.22 12.50 11.32
C ARG A 149 -2.07 11.92 10.20
N SER A 150 -3.34 11.62 10.47
CA SER A 150 -4.26 11.06 9.48
C SER A 150 -5.42 12.03 9.23
N ARG A 151 -5.86 12.15 7.98
CA ARG A 151 -7.08 12.87 7.60
C ARG A 151 -8.05 11.93 6.90
N VAL A 152 -9.21 11.73 7.53
CA VAL A 152 -10.36 11.08 6.90
C VAL A 152 -11.12 12.15 6.11
N PRO A 153 -11.56 11.88 4.88
CA PRO A 153 -12.45 12.78 4.14
C PRO A 153 -13.74 13.09 4.91
N ASP A 154 -14.28 14.29 4.77
CA ASP A 154 -15.54 14.62 5.41
C ASP A 154 -16.72 13.92 4.71
N LYS A 155 -17.71 13.51 5.49
CA LYS A 155 -18.92 12.88 4.97
C LYS A 155 -19.79 13.92 4.26
N VAL A 156 -20.37 13.54 3.13
CA VAL A 156 -21.26 14.39 2.34
C VAL A 156 -22.47 13.60 1.86
N GLU A 157 -23.63 14.21 1.81
CA GLU A 157 -24.82 13.57 1.27
C GLU A 157 -24.83 13.68 -0.26
N ILE A 158 -25.03 12.56 -0.96
CA ILE A 158 -25.08 12.51 -2.44
C ILE A 158 -26.35 11.81 -2.93
N PRO A 159 -26.83 12.10 -4.14
CA PRO A 159 -27.93 11.35 -4.75
C PRO A 159 -27.59 9.86 -4.93
N ILE A 160 -28.57 8.97 -4.77
CA ILE A 160 -28.37 7.54 -5.03
C ILE A 160 -28.06 7.33 -6.51
N PRO A 161 -26.91 6.70 -6.87
CA PRO A 161 -26.57 6.49 -8.26
C PRO A 161 -27.59 5.59 -8.98
N TYR A 162 -27.99 5.96 -10.20
CA TYR A 162 -29.00 5.25 -11.00
C TYR A 162 -28.71 3.76 -11.24
N TYR A 163 -27.44 3.34 -11.25
CA TYR A 163 -27.06 1.93 -11.40
C TYR A 163 -27.29 1.08 -10.14
N MET A 164 -27.45 1.69 -8.96
CA MET A 164 -28.01 1.03 -7.78
C MET A 164 -29.56 0.96 -7.83
N GLY A 165 -30.18 1.65 -8.80
CA GLY A 165 -31.61 1.91 -8.93
C GLY A 165 -32.50 0.76 -9.42
N ARG A 166 -31.96 -0.42 -9.77
CA ARG A 166 -32.81 -1.61 -10.01
C ARG A 166 -33.17 -2.38 -8.74
N ARG A 167 -32.62 -2.00 -7.57
CA ARG A 167 -33.01 -2.53 -6.26
C ARG A 167 -33.90 -1.56 -5.47
N ARG A 168 -34.82 -0.87 -6.14
CA ARG A 168 -35.90 -0.05 -5.51
C ARG A 168 -36.73 -0.78 -4.44
N ARG A 169 -36.62 -2.11 -4.30
CA ARG A 169 -37.32 -2.91 -3.29
C ARG A 169 -36.62 -3.03 -1.92
N TYR A 170 -35.36 -2.61 -1.78
CA TYR A 170 -34.61 -2.70 -0.51
C TYR A 170 -34.46 -1.37 0.22
N TYR A 171 -34.83 -0.26 -0.41
CA TYR A 171 -34.91 1.02 0.25
C TYR A 171 -36.30 1.13 0.87
N GLY A 172 -36.40 1.60 2.10
CA GLY A 172 -37.66 1.86 2.80
C GLY A 172 -38.57 2.83 2.03
N PRO A 173 -39.66 3.33 2.66
CA PRO A 173 -40.75 4.00 1.94
C PRO A 173 -40.20 5.05 0.97
N ALA A 174 -40.72 5.04 -0.26
CA ALA A 174 -40.51 5.82 -1.51
C ALA A 174 -39.71 7.16 -1.54
N PHE A 175 -38.95 7.54 -0.53
CA PHE A 175 -38.49 8.89 -0.22
C PHE A 175 -36.98 9.00 0.05
N VAL A 176 -36.24 7.90 0.18
CA VAL A 176 -34.77 7.98 0.32
C VAL A 176 -34.15 8.24 -1.07
N GLN A 177 -33.77 9.49 -1.34
CA GLN A 177 -33.19 9.95 -2.61
C GLN A 177 -31.65 10.07 -2.57
N THR A 178 -31.07 9.98 -1.37
CA THR A 178 -29.67 10.26 -1.10
C THR A 178 -29.02 9.15 -0.27
N ILE A 179 -27.70 9.04 -0.35
CA ILE A 179 -26.85 8.24 0.53
C ILE A 179 -25.73 9.11 1.07
N MET A 180 -25.24 8.78 2.26
CA MET A 180 -24.00 9.38 2.76
C MET A 180 -22.82 8.87 1.93
N SER A 181 -21.94 9.78 1.56
CA SER A 181 -20.69 9.57 0.82
C SER A 181 -19.50 10.23 1.54
N TYR A 182 -18.32 10.19 0.93
CA TYR A 182 -17.17 11.03 1.27
C TYR A 182 -16.89 12.08 0.20
N GLU A 183 -16.37 13.23 0.62
CA GLU A 183 -15.95 14.26 -0.32
C GLU A 183 -14.70 13.86 -1.11
N GLY A 184 -14.55 14.41 -2.31
CA GLY A 184 -13.41 14.09 -3.16
C GLY A 184 -12.05 14.48 -2.58
N LEU A 185 -11.00 13.87 -3.11
CA LEU A 185 -9.65 13.95 -2.58
C LEU A 185 -9.09 15.37 -2.65
N LYS A 186 -9.31 16.10 -3.75
CA LYS A 186 -8.89 17.49 -3.90
C LYS A 186 -9.41 18.37 -2.77
N LYS A 187 -10.70 18.26 -2.43
CA LYS A 187 -11.32 19.02 -1.35
C LYS A 187 -10.77 18.60 0.02
N THR A 188 -10.51 17.30 0.21
CA THR A 188 -9.86 16.79 1.43
C THR A 188 -8.45 17.37 1.58
N MET A 189 -7.67 17.43 0.50
CA MET A 189 -6.33 18.03 0.48
C MET A 189 -6.35 19.54 0.76
N GLU A 190 -7.31 20.28 0.18
CA GLU A 190 -7.48 21.72 0.45
C GLU A 190 -7.71 21.99 1.93
N LYS A 191 -8.61 21.23 2.57
CA LYS A 191 -8.88 21.33 4.01
C LYS A 191 -7.66 20.95 4.85
N LEU A 192 -7.02 19.83 4.52
CA LEU A 192 -5.79 19.40 5.18
C LEU A 192 -4.71 20.47 5.12
N ASN A 193 -4.52 21.12 3.98
CA ASN A 193 -3.56 22.22 3.85
C ASN A 193 -3.93 23.45 4.67
N ASN A 194 -5.22 23.75 4.82
CA ASN A 194 -5.66 24.83 5.71
C ASN A 194 -5.40 24.48 7.18
N GLU A 195 -5.65 23.23 7.58
CA GLU A 195 -5.34 22.72 8.91
C GLU A 195 -3.82 22.79 9.18
N LEU A 196 -2.98 22.35 8.25
CA LEU A 196 -1.51 22.39 8.39
C LEU A 196 -0.93 23.80 8.49
N LYS A 197 -1.60 24.81 7.92
CA LYS A 197 -1.20 26.22 8.09
C LYS A 197 -1.46 26.71 9.51
N SER A 198 -2.59 26.31 10.11
CA SER A 198 -2.93 26.69 11.48
C SER A 198 -2.24 25.84 12.54
N GLU A 199 -2.05 24.55 12.25
CA GLU A 199 -1.52 23.54 13.15
C GLU A 199 -0.55 22.64 12.36
N PRO A 200 0.68 23.13 12.14
CA PRO A 200 1.71 22.35 11.44
C PRO A 200 2.03 21.08 12.22
N VAL A 201 2.49 20.05 11.50
CA VAL A 201 3.01 18.85 12.16
C VAL A 201 4.22 19.20 13.03
N GLY A 202 4.42 18.46 14.12
CA GLY A 202 5.54 18.66 15.05
C GLY A 202 6.87 18.18 14.49
N GLY A 203 7.28 18.68 13.31
CA GLY A 203 8.49 18.27 12.62
C GLY A 203 8.44 18.50 11.11
N THR A 204 9.13 17.64 10.36
CA THR A 204 9.23 17.71 8.89
C THR A 204 8.57 16.49 8.25
N ILE A 205 7.73 16.69 7.23
CA ILE A 205 7.03 15.62 6.53
C ILE A 205 8.03 14.67 5.88
N LEU A 206 7.95 13.39 6.26
CA LEU A 206 8.76 12.32 5.69
C LEU A 206 8.13 11.85 4.38
N ASN A 207 6.90 11.35 4.45
CA ASN A 207 6.11 10.94 3.31
C ASN A 207 4.60 11.08 3.58
N VAL A 208 3.84 11.18 2.49
CA VAL A 208 2.37 11.23 2.51
C VAL A 208 1.86 10.09 1.63
N GLU A 209 0.84 9.37 2.07
CA GLU A 209 0.20 8.32 1.28
C GLU A 209 -1.33 8.45 1.28
N CYS A 210 -1.95 7.95 0.22
CA CYS A 210 -3.36 7.59 0.25
C CYS A 210 -3.48 6.12 0.72
N ALA A 211 -3.97 5.92 1.94
CA ALA A 211 -4.25 4.58 2.46
C ALA A 211 -5.73 4.23 2.22
N VAL A 212 -5.99 3.03 1.70
CA VAL A 212 -7.35 2.54 1.48
C VAL A 212 -7.82 1.84 2.74
N ILE A 213 -8.92 2.31 3.32
CA ILE A 213 -9.56 1.70 4.50
C ILE A 213 -10.96 1.27 4.12
N LYS A 214 -11.39 0.10 4.61
CA LYS A 214 -12.79 -0.32 4.47
C LYS A 214 -13.68 0.57 5.35
N ALA A 215 -14.63 1.27 4.73
CA ALA A 215 -15.51 2.22 5.39
C ALA A 215 -16.83 1.61 5.87
N ALA A 216 -17.35 0.61 5.16
CA ALA A 216 -18.57 -0.09 5.55
C ALA A 216 -18.72 -1.47 4.88
N GLU A 217 -19.54 -2.31 5.49
CA GLU A 217 -20.11 -3.50 4.86
C GLU A 217 -21.62 -3.32 4.68
N GLY A 218 -22.13 -3.62 3.50
CA GLY A 218 -23.52 -3.36 3.17
C GLY A 218 -23.81 -1.85 3.07
N PHE A 219 -24.94 -1.43 3.62
CA PHE A 219 -25.41 -0.04 3.63
C PHE A 219 -25.36 0.60 5.03
N GLU A 220 -24.66 -0.03 5.97
CA GLU A 220 -24.56 0.45 7.35
C GLU A 220 -23.56 1.62 7.50
N ARG A 221 -23.46 2.18 8.72
CA ARG A 221 -22.78 3.45 9.06
C ARG A 221 -21.38 3.58 8.46
N LEU A 222 -21.09 4.79 7.95
CA LEU A 222 -19.81 5.23 7.41
C LEU A 222 -18.87 5.74 8.49
N ASP A 223 -18.61 4.97 9.54
CA ASP A 223 -17.66 5.39 10.57
C ASP A 223 -16.31 4.75 10.29
N VAL A 224 -15.36 5.57 9.80
CA VAL A 224 -13.99 5.16 9.53
C VAL A 224 -13.12 5.60 10.69
N ASP A 225 -12.56 4.63 11.40
CA ASP A 225 -11.48 4.87 12.36
C ASP A 225 -10.13 4.73 11.64
N PRO A 226 -9.38 5.84 11.43
CA PRO A 226 -8.08 5.77 10.77
C PRO A 226 -7.00 5.10 11.64
N ASP A 227 -7.28 4.85 12.93
CA ASP A 227 -6.37 4.17 13.86
C ASP A 227 -6.67 2.67 13.99
N SER A 228 -7.76 2.18 13.40
CA SER A 228 -8.04 0.74 13.34
C SER A 228 -7.05 0.04 12.41
N THR A 229 -6.45 -1.04 12.89
CA THR A 229 -5.55 -1.88 12.10
C THR A 229 -6.24 -3.10 11.53
N VAL A 230 -7.36 -3.53 12.10
CA VAL A 230 -8.10 -4.72 11.66
C VAL A 230 -9.36 -4.31 10.93
N PHE A 231 -9.68 -5.06 9.88
CA PHE A 231 -11.00 -5.03 9.29
C PHE A 231 -11.42 -6.43 8.87
N HIS A 232 -12.72 -6.66 8.92
CA HIS A 232 -13.32 -7.93 8.55
C HIS A 232 -14.45 -7.72 7.57
N GLU A 233 -14.77 -8.78 6.83
CA GLU A 233 -15.87 -8.76 5.89
C GLU A 233 -16.60 -10.09 5.76
N ASN A 234 -17.91 -10.02 5.55
CA ASN A 234 -18.65 -11.13 4.99
C ASN A 234 -18.73 -10.96 3.48
N GLY A 235 -18.07 -11.87 2.76
CA GLY A 235 -18.12 -11.97 1.32
C GLY A 235 -19.55 -12.10 0.77
N GLY A 236 -19.73 -11.67 -0.47
CA GLY A 236 -21.03 -11.61 -1.14
C GLY A 236 -21.88 -10.37 -0.80
N LYS A 237 -21.45 -9.52 0.12
CA LYS A 237 -22.09 -8.22 0.40
C LYS A 237 -21.44 -7.07 -0.37
N LEU A 238 -22.16 -5.94 -0.44
CA LEU A 238 -21.58 -4.66 -0.90
C LEU A 238 -20.42 -4.31 0.03
N ARG A 239 -19.27 -3.98 -0.53
CA ARG A 239 -18.11 -3.49 0.23
C ARG A 239 -17.87 -2.05 -0.16
N ARG A 240 -17.53 -1.24 0.83
CA ARG A 240 -17.26 0.17 0.62
C ARG A 240 -15.92 0.53 1.21
N TYR A 241 -15.08 1.18 0.43
CA TYR A 241 -13.74 1.60 0.83
C TYR A 241 -13.63 3.11 0.73
N THR A 242 -12.84 3.70 1.62
CA THR A 242 -12.45 5.10 1.53
C THR A 242 -10.94 5.26 1.43
N GLN A 243 -10.50 6.34 0.81
CA GLN A 243 -9.09 6.75 0.81
C GLN A 243 -8.88 7.82 1.87
N ILE A 244 -8.08 7.49 2.89
CA ILE A 244 -7.61 8.47 3.87
C ILE A 244 -6.22 8.99 3.48
N ILE A 245 -5.85 10.16 3.97
CA ILE A 245 -4.49 10.69 3.82
C ILE A 245 -3.73 10.41 5.11
N ARG A 246 -2.57 9.72 5.01
CA ARG A 246 -1.64 9.53 6.14
C ARG A 246 -0.37 10.32 5.89
N ILE A 247 -0.01 11.17 6.85
CA ILE A 247 1.24 11.94 6.88
C ILE A 247 2.15 11.29 7.92
N PHE A 248 3.26 10.74 7.47
CA PHE A 248 4.37 10.37 8.34
C PHE A 248 5.35 11.53 8.37
N TYR A 249 5.82 11.90 9.57
CA TYR A 249 6.77 13.01 9.74
C TYR A 249 7.88 12.64 10.71
N VAL A 250 9.05 13.24 10.55
CA VAL A 250 10.14 13.13 11.52
C VAL A 250 9.91 14.21 12.58
N ILE A 251 9.78 13.80 13.84
CA ILE A 251 9.53 14.69 14.97
C ILE A 251 10.69 15.68 15.14
N GLY A 252 10.35 16.95 15.32
CA GLY A 252 11.30 18.05 15.46
C GLY A 252 10.58 19.39 15.61
N SER A 253 11.26 20.48 15.27
CA SER A 253 10.63 21.80 15.22
C SER A 253 9.51 21.81 14.15
N PRO A 254 8.33 22.37 14.45
CA PRO A 254 7.24 22.40 13.49
C PRO A 254 7.64 23.09 12.18
N SER A 255 7.40 22.41 11.06
CA SER A 255 7.61 22.95 9.72
C SER A 255 6.27 23.32 9.09
N GLN A 256 6.16 24.55 8.58
CA GLN A 256 4.95 25.02 7.90
C GLN A 256 4.93 24.51 6.45
N GLU A 257 4.77 23.20 6.31
CA GLU A 257 4.69 22.55 5.00
C GLU A 257 3.23 22.40 4.55
N THR A 258 2.98 22.68 3.26
CA THR A 258 1.74 22.31 2.58
C THR A 258 2.01 21.17 1.60
N ILE A 259 0.99 20.37 1.32
CA ILE A 259 1.09 19.17 0.50
C ILE A 259 0.32 19.40 -0.80
N ASP A 260 0.95 19.12 -1.94
CA ASP A 260 0.27 19.01 -3.23
C ASP A 260 0.31 17.59 -3.76
N LEU A 261 -0.67 17.30 -4.61
CA LEU A 261 -0.90 16.00 -5.22
C LEU A 261 -0.99 16.16 -6.73
N ILE A 262 -0.24 15.33 -7.45
CA ILE A 262 -0.23 15.29 -8.91
C ILE A 262 -0.46 13.85 -9.36
N ASP A 263 -1.53 13.63 -10.12
CA ASP A 263 -1.83 12.33 -10.72
C ASP A 263 -1.33 12.29 -12.17
N VAL A 264 -0.42 11.36 -12.44
CA VAL A 264 0.11 11.08 -13.76
C VAL A 264 -0.59 9.84 -14.31
N MET A 265 -1.52 10.09 -15.23
CA MET A 265 -2.32 9.04 -15.86
C MET A 265 -1.69 8.60 -17.19
N PRO A 266 -1.82 7.32 -17.59
CA PRO A 266 -1.44 6.87 -18.92
C PRO A 266 -2.36 7.52 -19.98
N LYS A 267 -1.80 7.94 -21.12
CA LYS A 267 -2.64 8.48 -22.21
C LYS A 267 -3.35 7.35 -22.95
N ALA A 268 -4.55 7.63 -23.43
CA ALA A 268 -5.23 6.71 -24.34
C ALA A 268 -4.53 6.72 -25.71
N THR A 269 -3.89 5.61 -26.07
CA THR A 269 -3.33 5.37 -27.42
C THR A 269 -4.42 5.05 -28.43
N ARG A 270 -5.56 4.56 -27.95
CA ARG A 270 -6.80 4.40 -28.73
C ARG A 270 -8.00 4.70 -27.86
N LYS A 271 -8.85 5.62 -28.32
CA LYS A 271 -10.13 5.92 -27.66
C LYS A 271 -11.07 4.72 -27.70
N PRO A 272 -11.96 4.55 -26.71
CA PRO A 272 -13.00 3.54 -26.76
C PRO A 272 -13.98 3.83 -27.90
N GLY A 273 -14.47 2.77 -28.56
CA GLY A 273 -15.46 2.84 -29.62
C GLY A 273 -16.65 1.91 -29.34
N MET A 274 -17.59 1.81 -30.28
CA MET A 274 -18.71 0.87 -30.14
C MET A 274 -18.18 -0.57 -30.04
N GLY A 275 -18.31 -1.18 -28.87
CA GLY A 275 -17.82 -2.54 -28.58
C GLY A 275 -16.29 -2.70 -28.50
N THR A 276 -15.51 -1.62 -28.64
CA THR A 276 -14.04 -1.69 -28.62
C THR A 276 -13.50 -0.94 -27.41
N PRO A 277 -12.79 -1.60 -26.48
CA PRO A 277 -12.25 -0.93 -25.30
C PRO A 277 -11.09 0.02 -25.67
N ALA A 278 -10.86 1.00 -24.79
CA ALA A 278 -9.72 1.89 -24.88
C ALA A 278 -8.40 1.12 -24.79
N LYS A 279 -7.35 1.65 -25.42
CA LYS A 279 -5.96 1.22 -25.17
C LYS A 279 -5.19 2.39 -24.59
N PHE A 280 -4.23 2.08 -23.73
CA PHE A 280 -3.48 3.06 -22.96
C PHE A 280 -1.98 2.83 -23.16
N GLU A 281 -1.19 3.89 -22.92
CA GLU A 281 0.25 3.79 -22.67
C GLU A 281 0.49 2.79 -21.54
N SER A 282 1.55 1.99 -21.65
CA SER A 282 2.10 1.22 -20.55
C SER A 282 2.60 2.13 -19.42
N PHE A 283 2.90 1.54 -18.26
CA PHE A 283 3.49 2.29 -17.15
C PHE A 283 4.86 2.88 -17.52
N ASP A 284 5.69 2.13 -18.24
CA ASP A 284 7.02 2.57 -18.64
C ASP A 284 6.97 3.74 -19.61
N GLU A 285 6.05 3.72 -20.59
CA GLU A 285 5.79 4.86 -21.49
C GLU A 285 5.29 6.09 -20.70
N THR A 286 4.47 5.87 -19.67
CA THR A 286 3.97 6.93 -18.78
C THR A 286 5.13 7.57 -17.99
N MET A 287 6.03 6.75 -17.44
CA MET A 287 7.23 7.20 -16.73
C MET A 287 8.19 7.95 -17.65
N GLU A 288 8.43 7.43 -18.85
CA GLU A 288 9.30 8.07 -19.83
C GLU A 288 8.75 9.45 -20.22
N ARG A 289 7.44 9.56 -20.45
CA ARG A 289 6.78 10.84 -20.69
C ARG A 289 6.91 11.81 -19.52
N LEU A 290 6.74 11.32 -18.28
CA LEU A 290 6.91 12.13 -17.07
C LEU A 290 8.35 12.64 -16.93
N SER A 291 9.35 11.79 -17.18
CA SER A 291 10.77 12.18 -17.14
C SER A 291 11.11 13.23 -18.21
N ARG A 292 10.59 13.06 -19.44
CA ARG A 292 10.85 14.02 -20.53
C ARG A 292 10.17 15.38 -20.30
N ASN A 293 8.95 15.38 -19.75
CA ASN A 293 8.14 16.57 -19.56
C ASN A 293 7.50 16.60 -18.17
N PRO A 294 8.30 16.82 -17.10
CA PRO A 294 7.76 16.89 -15.75
C PRO A 294 6.86 18.13 -15.62
N PRO A 295 5.68 18.01 -14.95
CA PRO A 295 4.86 19.15 -14.58
C PRO A 295 5.70 20.25 -13.94
N SER A 296 5.39 21.52 -14.24
CA SER A 296 6.10 22.68 -13.70
C SER A 296 6.16 22.68 -12.17
N GLU A 297 5.10 22.18 -11.56
CA GLU A 297 4.93 21.99 -10.13
C GLU A 297 5.99 21.02 -9.57
N LEU A 298 6.47 20.04 -10.32
CA LEU A 298 7.53 19.16 -9.80
C LEU A 298 8.92 19.81 -9.79
N ARG A 299 9.08 20.99 -10.40
CA ARG A 299 10.35 21.75 -10.39
C ARG A 299 10.57 22.51 -9.09
N GLU A 300 9.49 22.75 -8.34
CA GLU A 300 9.51 23.50 -7.08
C GLU A 300 9.00 22.61 -5.93
N GLY A 301 9.64 22.73 -4.77
CA GLY A 301 9.30 21.93 -3.59
C GLY A 301 10.10 20.62 -3.48
N ARG A 302 9.62 19.73 -2.62
CA ARG A 302 10.26 18.45 -2.29
C ARG A 302 9.27 17.33 -2.51
N VAL A 303 9.57 16.41 -3.42
CA VAL A 303 8.77 15.19 -3.57
C VAL A 303 9.01 14.27 -2.39
N VAL A 304 7.92 13.84 -1.76
CA VAL A 304 7.94 13.02 -0.54
C VAL A 304 7.36 11.64 -0.77
N ASN A 305 6.59 11.42 -1.83
CA ASN A 305 6.12 10.09 -2.19
C ASN A 305 5.78 9.95 -3.68
N LEU A 306 6.03 8.75 -4.20
CA LEU A 306 5.57 8.22 -5.48
C LEU A 306 4.76 6.98 -5.14
N GLN A 307 3.49 6.97 -5.53
CA GLN A 307 2.54 5.92 -5.18
C GLN A 307 1.79 5.45 -6.44
N THR A 308 1.96 4.19 -6.81
CA THR A 308 1.18 3.52 -7.85
C THR A 308 -0.19 3.17 -7.29
N LEU A 309 -1.26 3.61 -7.98
CA LEU A 309 -2.64 3.36 -7.59
C LEU A 309 -3.44 2.76 -8.74
N PHE A 310 -4.56 2.12 -8.39
CA PHE A 310 -5.50 1.50 -9.33
C PHE A 310 -6.93 2.08 -9.19
N PRO A 311 -7.13 3.41 -9.35
CA PRO A 311 -8.47 3.99 -9.32
C PRO A 311 -9.37 3.38 -10.39
N GLN A 312 -10.67 3.35 -10.11
CA GLN A 312 -11.66 2.95 -11.10
C GLN A 312 -11.69 3.95 -12.26
N TYR A 313 -11.95 3.46 -13.46
CA TYR A 313 -12.26 4.31 -14.59
C TYR A 313 -13.52 3.85 -15.33
N LYS A 314 -14.14 4.78 -16.05
CA LYS A 314 -15.33 4.56 -16.88
C LYS A 314 -15.01 4.94 -18.31
N GLU A 315 -15.62 4.21 -19.25
CA GLU A 315 -15.60 4.56 -20.67
C GLU A 315 -17.02 5.02 -21.02
N LEU A 316 -17.19 6.28 -21.38
CA LEU A 316 -18.50 6.88 -21.68
C LEU A 316 -18.39 7.74 -22.95
N ALA A 317 -19.26 7.48 -23.93
CA ALA A 317 -19.36 8.29 -25.15
C ALA A 317 -18.03 8.53 -25.90
N GLY A 318 -17.12 7.54 -25.88
CA GLY A 318 -15.81 7.66 -26.54
C GLY A 318 -14.72 8.31 -25.69
N GLU A 319 -15.03 8.68 -24.45
CA GLU A 319 -14.09 9.27 -23.49
C GLU A 319 -13.81 8.33 -22.32
N VAL A 320 -12.67 8.57 -21.66
CA VAL A 320 -12.22 7.82 -20.48
C VAL A 320 -12.22 8.77 -19.29
N ASP A 321 -13.00 8.43 -18.27
CA ASP A 321 -13.09 9.16 -17.01
C ASP A 321 -12.43 8.34 -15.90
N VAL A 322 -11.30 8.82 -15.38
CA VAL A 322 -10.54 8.17 -14.31
C VAL A 322 -10.93 8.80 -12.97
N LEU A 323 -11.50 7.99 -12.08
CA LEU A 323 -12.05 8.42 -10.79
C LEU A 323 -10.96 8.56 -9.73
N ALA A 324 -9.83 9.17 -10.07
CA ALA A 324 -8.69 9.33 -9.16
C ALA A 324 -8.97 10.31 -8.00
N ASN A 325 -9.94 11.21 -8.18
CA ASN A 325 -10.39 12.14 -7.15
C ASN A 325 -11.45 11.53 -6.22
N ASP A 326 -12.02 10.38 -6.55
CA ASP A 326 -13.03 9.74 -5.71
C ASP A 326 -12.35 9.10 -4.51
N THR A 327 -12.73 9.55 -3.32
CA THR A 327 -12.26 8.98 -2.04
C THR A 327 -13.17 7.87 -1.56
N ASP A 328 -14.21 7.52 -2.30
CA ASP A 328 -15.23 6.58 -1.92
C ASP A 328 -15.48 5.57 -3.04
N ASP A 329 -15.30 4.29 -2.73
CA ASP A 329 -15.35 3.21 -3.70
C ASP A 329 -16.38 2.15 -3.31
N PHE A 330 -17.30 1.87 -4.23
CA PHE A 330 -18.36 0.89 -4.07
C PHE A 330 -18.04 -0.39 -4.86
N VAL A 331 -17.71 -1.45 -4.14
CA VAL A 331 -17.42 -2.76 -4.72
C VAL A 331 -18.66 -3.63 -4.63
N THR A 332 -19.33 -3.78 -5.77
CA THR A 332 -20.53 -4.62 -5.90
C THR A 332 -20.18 -5.99 -6.48
N GLY A 333 -20.96 -7.00 -6.09
CA GLY A 333 -20.90 -8.33 -6.69
C GLY A 333 -21.62 -8.46 -8.05
N SER A 334 -21.87 -7.37 -8.77
CA SER A 334 -22.73 -7.39 -9.97
C SER A 334 -22.05 -6.98 -11.28
N LEU A 335 -20.99 -6.17 -11.24
CA LEU A 335 -20.36 -5.59 -12.45
C LEU A 335 -18.84 -5.59 -12.34
N ASN A 336 -18.17 -6.09 -13.38
CA ASN A 336 -16.72 -6.04 -13.50
C ASN A 336 -16.22 -4.60 -13.32
N ARG A 337 -15.14 -4.46 -12.56
CA ARG A 337 -14.54 -3.15 -12.28
C ARG A 337 -13.34 -2.95 -13.19
N LYS A 338 -13.34 -1.84 -13.91
CA LYS A 338 -12.19 -1.42 -14.71
C LYS A 338 -11.33 -0.50 -13.85
N GLN A 339 -10.06 -0.82 -13.68
CA GLN A 339 -9.10 -0.02 -12.92
C GLN A 339 -7.93 0.39 -13.82
N MET A 340 -7.42 1.60 -13.59
CA MET A 340 -6.32 2.19 -14.32
C MET A 340 -5.11 2.29 -13.41
N GLN A 341 -3.97 1.79 -13.83
CA GLN A 341 -2.71 2.04 -13.17
C GLN A 341 -2.29 3.49 -13.40
N ILE A 342 -2.19 4.27 -12.32
CA ILE A 342 -1.70 5.66 -12.35
C ILE A 342 -0.52 5.82 -11.40
N LEU A 343 0.29 6.86 -11.60
CA LEU A 343 1.28 7.30 -10.62
C LEU A 343 0.79 8.57 -9.92
N ARG A 344 0.62 8.50 -8.60
CA ARG A 344 0.34 9.65 -7.75
C ARG A 344 1.64 10.15 -7.12
N ILE A 345 1.87 11.45 -7.23
CA ILE A 345 3.06 12.13 -6.71
C ILE A 345 2.62 13.08 -5.61
N PHE A 346 3.20 12.92 -4.43
CA PHE A 346 3.06 13.86 -3.33
C PHE A 346 4.30 14.73 -3.25
N ARG A 347 4.09 16.05 -3.25
CA ARG A 347 5.14 17.04 -2.99
C ARG A 347 4.77 17.91 -1.80
N VAL A 348 5.78 18.45 -1.14
CA VAL A 348 5.61 19.45 -0.09
C VAL A 348 6.25 20.77 -0.48
N ASN A 349 5.61 21.87 -0.11
CA ASN A 349 6.13 23.23 -0.24
C ASN A 349 6.50 23.77 1.14
N GLY A 350 7.44 24.73 1.21
CA GLY A 350 7.86 25.36 2.48
C GLY A 350 9.11 24.78 3.13
N SER A 351 9.68 23.71 2.56
CA SER A 351 11.00 23.17 2.94
C SER A 351 12.07 23.39 1.86
N SER A 352 13.32 23.06 2.19
CA SER A 352 14.42 23.11 1.23
C SER A 352 14.08 22.27 0.00
N PRO A 353 14.11 22.86 -1.21
CA PRO A 353 13.68 22.15 -2.42
C PRO A 353 14.57 20.93 -2.66
N ARG A 354 13.94 19.79 -2.94
CA ARG A 354 14.59 18.61 -3.51
C ARG A 354 14.00 18.44 -4.90
N PRO A 355 14.65 18.97 -5.94
CA PRO A 355 14.06 19.02 -7.27
C PRO A 355 13.77 17.61 -7.77
N PHE A 356 12.67 17.47 -8.50
CA PHE A 356 12.33 16.24 -9.18
C PHE A 356 13.45 15.86 -10.16
N PRO A 357 13.89 14.59 -10.17
CA PRO A 357 15.01 14.17 -10.99
C PRO A 357 14.65 14.26 -12.49
N PRO A 358 15.48 14.92 -13.32
CA PRO A 358 15.21 15.09 -14.74
C PRO A 358 15.21 13.77 -15.52
N ASN A 359 15.93 12.77 -15.02
CA ASN A 359 16.07 11.44 -15.62
C ASN A 359 15.43 10.35 -14.75
N LEU A 360 14.27 10.65 -14.14
CA LEU A 360 13.54 9.67 -13.32
C LEU A 360 13.31 8.39 -14.12
N SER A 361 13.79 7.27 -13.60
CA SER A 361 13.49 5.94 -14.12
C SER A 361 12.89 5.08 -13.01
N SER A 362 12.32 3.93 -13.38
CA SER A 362 11.86 2.95 -12.40
C SER A 362 12.08 1.52 -12.88
N LYS A 363 12.27 0.61 -11.93
CA LYS A 363 12.29 -0.83 -12.17
C LYS A 363 11.24 -1.52 -11.31
N LEU A 364 10.44 -2.38 -11.92
CA LEU A 364 9.51 -3.25 -11.20
C LEU A 364 10.16 -4.62 -10.98
N PHE A 365 10.36 -4.97 -9.72
CA PHE A 365 10.80 -6.28 -9.28
C PHE A 365 9.59 -7.13 -8.95
N VAL A 366 9.15 -7.91 -9.93
CA VAL A 366 8.14 -8.95 -9.73
C VAL A 366 8.81 -10.14 -9.02
N PRO A 367 8.20 -10.72 -7.97
CA PRO A 367 8.70 -11.95 -7.35
C PRO A 367 8.71 -13.07 -8.40
N VAL A 368 9.74 -13.92 -8.40
CA VAL A 368 9.81 -15.03 -9.36
C VAL A 368 8.70 -16.01 -9.06
N ARG A 369 7.91 -16.33 -10.08
CA ARG A 369 6.88 -17.37 -9.99
C ARG A 369 7.54 -18.74 -9.95
N THR A 370 7.37 -19.47 -8.85
CA THR A 370 7.97 -20.80 -8.61
C THR A 370 6.97 -21.94 -8.81
N GLY A 371 5.68 -21.63 -8.93
CA GLY A 371 4.62 -22.59 -9.24
C GLY A 371 3.38 -21.95 -9.85
N SER A 372 2.30 -22.72 -9.99
CA SER A 372 1.04 -22.20 -10.54
C SER A 372 0.50 -21.01 -9.74
N ARG A 373 0.58 -21.06 -8.40
CA ARG A 373 0.21 -19.97 -7.48
C ARG A 373 1.21 -19.83 -6.34
N SER A 374 2.49 -20.01 -6.67
CA SER A 374 3.59 -19.90 -5.73
C SER A 374 4.65 -18.98 -6.31
N PHE A 375 5.25 -18.20 -5.42
CA PHE A 375 6.20 -17.15 -5.74
C PHE A 375 7.35 -17.20 -4.73
N GLU A 376 8.47 -16.56 -5.08
CA GLU A 376 9.47 -16.14 -4.11
C GLU A 376 8.81 -15.46 -2.91
N THR A 377 9.41 -15.66 -1.75
CA THR A 377 9.12 -14.88 -0.55
C THR A 377 9.54 -13.43 -0.72
N MET A 378 9.03 -12.54 0.15
CA MET A 378 9.47 -11.16 0.21
C MET A 378 10.99 -11.10 0.44
N LEU A 379 11.52 -11.92 1.34
CA LEU A 379 12.95 -12.01 1.62
C LEU A 379 13.78 -12.38 0.38
N GLN A 380 13.39 -13.43 -0.35
CA GLN A 380 14.07 -13.83 -1.59
C GLN A 380 14.02 -12.73 -2.66
N THR A 381 12.88 -12.05 -2.77
CA THR A 381 12.72 -10.91 -3.69
C THR A 381 13.67 -9.77 -3.32
N MET A 382 13.77 -9.43 -2.04
CA MET A 382 14.67 -8.39 -1.55
C MET A 382 16.15 -8.75 -1.73
N PHE A 383 16.53 -10.01 -1.55
CA PHE A 383 17.89 -10.47 -1.84
C PHE A 383 18.28 -10.21 -3.31
N ARG A 384 17.37 -10.45 -4.26
CA ARG A 384 17.61 -10.14 -5.68
C ARG A 384 17.66 -8.64 -5.96
N ILE A 385 16.81 -7.85 -5.30
CA ILE A 385 16.82 -6.39 -5.40
C ILE A 385 18.17 -5.86 -4.90
N GLU A 386 18.64 -6.35 -3.76
CA GLU A 386 19.92 -5.98 -3.16
C GLU A 386 21.09 -6.29 -4.11
N ALA A 387 21.14 -7.51 -4.65
CA ALA A 387 22.18 -7.89 -5.60
C ALA A 387 22.17 -7.01 -6.86
N TRP A 388 20.98 -6.71 -7.40
CA TRP A 388 20.82 -5.82 -8.55
C TRP A 388 21.30 -4.40 -8.24
N LEU A 389 20.98 -3.87 -7.06
CA LEU A 389 21.42 -2.55 -6.61
C LEU A 389 22.94 -2.49 -6.40
N ARG A 390 23.56 -3.55 -5.87
CA ARG A 390 25.02 -3.62 -5.69
C ARG A 390 25.77 -3.66 -7.02
N VAL A 391 25.26 -4.39 -8.01
CA VAL A 391 25.87 -4.46 -9.35
C VAL A 391 25.73 -3.15 -10.10
N THR A 392 24.55 -2.51 -10.02
CA THR A 392 24.28 -1.27 -10.76
C THR A 392 24.83 -0.02 -10.08
N GLY A 393 24.98 -0.04 -8.75
CA GLY A 393 25.43 1.10 -7.95
C GLY A 393 24.49 2.31 -8.01
N LEU A 394 23.22 2.11 -8.43
CA LEU A 394 22.31 3.22 -8.71
C LEU A 394 21.74 3.83 -7.42
N PRO A 395 21.73 5.17 -7.31
CA PRO A 395 21.12 5.83 -6.16
C PRO A 395 19.60 5.73 -6.24
N ILE A 396 19.00 5.24 -5.15
CA ILE A 396 17.55 5.11 -5.01
C ILE A 396 16.94 6.50 -4.76
N TYR A 397 15.89 6.81 -5.51
CA TYR A 397 15.07 7.99 -5.34
C TYR A 397 13.85 7.72 -4.46
N ASN A 398 13.15 6.62 -4.74
CA ASN A 398 11.96 6.19 -4.01
C ASN A 398 11.78 4.68 -4.17
N VAL A 399 10.96 4.09 -3.32
CA VAL A 399 10.60 2.67 -3.34
C VAL A 399 9.15 2.52 -2.93
N GLU A 400 8.46 1.54 -3.50
CA GLU A 400 7.10 1.21 -3.08
C GLU A 400 6.74 -0.27 -3.23
N THR A 401 5.74 -0.67 -2.45
CA THR A 401 5.04 -1.94 -2.60
C THR A 401 3.81 -1.77 -3.51
N VAL A 402 3.72 -2.55 -4.59
CA VAL A 402 2.62 -2.49 -5.57
C VAL A 402 1.91 -3.83 -5.67
N SER A 403 0.58 -3.82 -5.55
CA SER A 403 -0.25 -5.02 -5.69
C SER A 403 -0.87 -5.10 -7.09
N TYR A 404 -0.57 -6.16 -7.83
CA TYR A 404 -1.14 -6.43 -9.14
C TYR A 404 -2.14 -7.57 -9.07
N LEU A 405 -3.23 -7.50 -9.84
CA LEU A 405 -4.11 -8.65 -10.04
C LEU A 405 -3.32 -9.78 -10.71
N PHE A 406 -3.28 -10.94 -10.07
CA PHE A 406 -2.57 -12.11 -10.57
C PHE A 406 -3.21 -12.62 -11.87
N ASN A 407 -2.37 -12.85 -12.87
CA ASN A 407 -2.73 -13.42 -14.15
C ASN A 407 -2.05 -14.78 -14.32
N GLU A 408 -2.83 -15.85 -14.20
CA GLU A 408 -2.34 -17.23 -14.29
C GLU A 408 -1.68 -17.55 -15.65
N HIS A 409 -2.10 -16.86 -16.72
CA HIS A 409 -1.53 -17.01 -18.06
C HIS A 409 -0.26 -16.19 -18.30
N SER A 410 0.09 -15.27 -17.39
CA SER A 410 1.37 -14.55 -17.47
C SER A 410 2.48 -15.43 -16.88
N PRO A 411 3.63 -15.62 -17.57
CA PRO A 411 4.77 -16.37 -17.02
C PRO A 411 5.24 -15.82 -15.66
N SER A 412 5.23 -14.51 -15.48
CA SER A 412 5.59 -13.85 -14.22
C SER A 412 4.42 -13.76 -13.23
N GLY A 413 3.21 -14.17 -13.62
CA GLY A 413 1.99 -13.98 -12.83
C GLY A 413 1.45 -12.54 -12.83
N VAL A 414 2.17 -11.58 -13.42
CA VAL A 414 1.79 -10.16 -13.50
C VAL A 414 1.88 -9.68 -14.94
N ASP A 415 0.91 -8.90 -15.40
CA ASP A 415 0.94 -8.27 -16.72
C ASP A 415 1.31 -6.78 -16.60
N ALA A 416 2.59 -6.52 -16.31
CA ALA A 416 3.11 -5.17 -16.10
C ALA A 416 3.10 -4.29 -17.36
N SER A 417 2.91 -4.91 -18.54
CA SER A 417 2.82 -4.20 -19.82
C SER A 417 1.50 -3.44 -19.98
N LYS A 418 0.47 -3.81 -19.20
CA LYS A 418 -0.86 -3.18 -19.23
C LYS A 418 -1.02 -2.21 -18.08
N SER A 419 -1.47 -1.00 -18.41
CA SER A 419 -1.87 0.02 -17.46
C SER A 419 -3.37 -0.01 -17.12
N SER A 420 -4.11 -1.02 -17.58
CA SER A 420 -5.52 -1.21 -17.21
C SER A 420 -5.80 -2.67 -16.90
N VAL A 421 -6.68 -2.88 -15.92
CA VAL A 421 -7.10 -4.20 -15.47
C VAL A 421 -8.61 -4.26 -15.32
N VAL A 422 -9.19 -5.39 -15.71
CA VAL A 422 -10.60 -5.69 -15.47
C VAL A 422 -10.67 -6.67 -14.32
N CYS A 423 -11.10 -6.20 -13.16
CA CYS A 423 -11.32 -7.04 -12.00
C CYS A 423 -12.64 -7.78 -12.15
N PRO A 424 -12.60 -9.12 -12.23
CA PRO A 424 -13.81 -9.91 -12.38
C PRO A 424 -14.65 -9.90 -11.10
N VAL A 425 -15.94 -10.13 -11.28
CA VAL A 425 -16.92 -10.23 -10.21
C VAL A 425 -17.30 -11.68 -9.94
N GLY A 426 -17.66 -11.98 -8.68
CA GLY A 426 -18.19 -13.29 -8.30
C GLY A 426 -17.14 -14.39 -8.18
N VAL A 427 -15.85 -14.06 -8.37
CA VAL A 427 -14.73 -15.01 -8.29
C VAL A 427 -13.64 -14.51 -7.36
N GLY A 428 -12.98 -15.46 -6.68
CA GLY A 428 -11.86 -15.16 -5.78
C GLY A 428 -10.71 -14.56 -6.58
N LYS A 429 -10.09 -13.52 -6.04
CA LYS A 429 -9.01 -12.79 -6.72
C LYS A 429 -7.71 -13.06 -6.01
N HIS A 430 -6.66 -13.24 -6.78
CA HIS A 430 -5.31 -13.30 -6.24
C HIS A 430 -4.59 -12.03 -6.65
N PHE A 431 -3.75 -11.53 -5.76
CA PHE A 431 -2.93 -10.35 -6.01
C PHE A 431 -1.48 -10.68 -5.71
N ALA A 432 -0.62 -10.42 -6.68
CA ALA A 432 0.81 -10.57 -6.55
C ALA A 432 1.40 -9.22 -6.10
N THR A 433 2.17 -9.25 -5.03
CA THR A 433 2.92 -8.10 -4.53
C THR A 433 4.24 -8.00 -5.28
N ALA A 434 4.55 -6.82 -5.81
CA ALA A 434 5.82 -6.51 -6.47
C ALA A 434 6.42 -5.26 -5.84
N ILE A 435 7.74 -5.10 -5.94
CA ILE A 435 8.45 -3.93 -5.41
C ILE A 435 8.89 -3.06 -6.58
N ARG A 436 8.53 -1.77 -6.56
CA ARG A 436 9.01 -0.81 -7.55
C ARG A 436 10.05 0.09 -6.91
N VAL A 437 11.20 0.22 -7.57
CA VAL A 437 12.28 1.13 -7.15
C VAL A 437 12.45 2.20 -8.21
N TYR A 438 12.56 3.45 -7.77
CA TYR A 438 12.75 4.62 -8.61
C TYR A 438 14.18 5.12 -8.47
N PHE A 439 14.76 5.63 -9.55
CA PHE A 439 16.16 6.07 -9.59
C PHE A 439 16.29 7.49 -10.15
N TYR A 440 17.36 8.17 -9.76
CA TYR A 440 17.70 9.52 -10.23
C TYR A 440 18.09 9.62 -11.71
N GLN A 441 18.42 8.48 -12.31
CA GLN A 441 19.00 8.38 -13.64
C GLN A 441 18.46 7.16 -14.36
N GLN A 442 18.62 7.15 -15.68
CA GLN A 442 18.33 5.96 -16.49
C GLN A 442 19.30 4.82 -16.14
N TYR A 443 18.85 3.60 -16.34
CA TYR A 443 19.64 2.40 -16.10
C TYR A 443 19.64 1.48 -17.31
N HIS A 444 20.64 0.61 -17.35
CA HIS A 444 20.66 -0.56 -18.21
C HIS A 444 20.55 -1.79 -17.32
N GLU A 445 19.85 -2.81 -17.80
CA GLU A 445 19.84 -4.09 -17.10
C GLU A 445 21.26 -4.66 -17.09
N PRO A 446 21.78 -5.05 -15.92
CA PRO A 446 23.08 -5.69 -15.84
C PRO A 446 23.04 -7.08 -16.50
N ASP A 447 24.21 -7.58 -16.87
CA ASP A 447 24.33 -8.94 -17.39
C ASP A 447 23.74 -9.95 -16.39
N PRO A 448 22.81 -10.83 -16.80
CA PRO A 448 22.26 -11.86 -15.94
C PRO A 448 23.31 -12.73 -15.23
N ALA A 449 24.51 -12.89 -15.80
CA ALA A 449 25.62 -13.61 -15.18
C ALA A 449 26.17 -12.95 -13.90
N LEU A 450 25.91 -11.66 -13.69
CA LEU A 450 26.29 -10.92 -12.50
C LEU A 450 25.22 -10.96 -11.40
N LEU A 451 24.03 -11.50 -11.71
CA LEU A 451 22.89 -11.55 -10.80
C LEU A 451 22.71 -12.97 -10.24
N PRO A 452 22.05 -13.11 -9.06
CA PRO A 452 21.66 -14.41 -8.55
C PRO A 452 20.80 -15.17 -9.57
N PRO A 453 21.02 -16.49 -9.75
CA PRO A 453 20.22 -17.27 -10.67
C PRO A 453 18.75 -17.31 -10.23
N VAL A 454 17.84 -17.20 -11.19
CA VAL A 454 16.40 -17.33 -10.99
C VAL A 454 15.90 -18.61 -11.65
N PHE A 455 15.08 -19.36 -10.93
CA PHE A 455 14.51 -20.62 -11.39
C PHE A 455 12.99 -20.47 -11.54
N PRO A 456 12.51 -19.90 -12.66
CA PRO A 456 11.09 -19.69 -12.87
C PRO A 456 10.36 -21.01 -13.10
N TRP A 457 9.07 -21.00 -12.82
CA TRP A 457 8.18 -22.12 -13.09
C TRP A 457 8.02 -22.34 -14.60
N ASN A 458 8.52 -23.48 -15.09
CA ASN A 458 8.27 -23.94 -16.44
C ASN A 458 6.93 -24.69 -16.47
N GLY A 459 5.83 -23.97 -16.72
CA GLY A 459 4.47 -24.51 -16.79
C GLY A 459 4.21 -25.54 -17.91
N SER A 460 5.26 -26.05 -18.56
CA SER A 460 5.21 -27.11 -19.56
C SER A 460 5.33 -28.49 -18.92
N SER A 461 4.27 -28.94 -18.27
CA SER A 461 4.02 -30.37 -18.05
C SER A 461 2.91 -30.81 -19.00
N GLY A 462 3.32 -31.15 -20.23
CA GLY A 462 2.50 -31.74 -21.28
C GLY A 462 3.38 -32.52 -22.25
N SER A 463 3.41 -33.83 -22.05
CA SER A 463 4.20 -34.86 -22.74
C SER A 463 5.65 -35.05 -22.28
N SER A 464 5.83 -36.15 -21.56
CA SER A 464 7.09 -36.81 -21.27
C SER A 464 7.96 -36.92 -22.53
N SER A 465 9.16 -36.33 -22.47
CA SER A 465 10.34 -36.87 -23.14
C SER A 465 11.50 -36.69 -22.18
N CYS A 466 11.87 -37.78 -21.52
CA CYS A 466 13.18 -37.86 -20.89
C CYS A 466 14.24 -37.64 -21.98
N THR A 467 15.05 -36.59 -21.82
CA THR A 467 16.35 -36.56 -22.46
C THR A 467 17.36 -36.23 -21.38
N LEU A 468 18.00 -37.29 -20.86
CA LEU A 468 19.28 -37.19 -20.18
C LEU A 468 20.30 -36.67 -21.19
N LEU A 469 21.02 -35.60 -20.85
CA LEU A 469 22.45 -35.45 -21.10
C LEU A 469 23.06 -34.57 -20.00
#